data_AF-A0A2E1EJ41-F1
#
_entry.id   AF-A0A2E1EJ41-F1
#
_cell.length_a   1.000
_cell.length_b   1.000
_cell.length_c   1.000
_cell.angle_alpha   90.00
_cell.angle_beta   90.00
_cell.angle_gamma   90.00
#
_symmetry.space_group_name_H-M   'P 1'
#
loop_
_entity.id
_entity.type
_entity.pdbx_description
1 polymer ?
#
loop_
_entity_poly.entity_id
_entity_poly.type
_entity_poly.pdbx_seq_one_letter_code
_entity_poly.pdbx_strand_id
1 'polypeptide(L)'
;MTQEIHSQIDGEFTGYNDAAIFKLTNGQVWQQKRYRYSYRYKYRPHVRVYQERGRYMMEVDCMDEPIEVVRVSVLEEGVIVSDFRGFSGDSTFEFQNGRIWKQAEYKYNYHYAYRPCAVVVDGINGSAIHIDGMSESVRVRRLR
;
A
#
# COMPACT_ATOMS: atom_id res chain seq x y z
N MET A 1 -22.33 9.75 15.39
CA MET A 1 -21.05 9.39 16.04
C MET A 1 -20.08 9.05 14.93
N THR A 2 -19.05 9.86 14.73
CA THR A 2 -18.01 9.58 13.74
C THR A 2 -17.12 8.50 14.31
N GLN A 3 -17.07 7.32 13.69
CA GLN A 3 -16.29 6.20 14.20
C GLN A 3 -14.81 6.44 13.89
N GLU A 4 -13.99 6.53 14.94
CA GLU A 4 -12.54 6.50 14.81
C GLU A 4 -12.03 5.06 14.83
N ILE A 5 -10.97 4.81 14.08
CA ILE A 5 -10.31 3.51 14.00
C ILE A 5 -8.88 3.68 14.51
N HIS A 6 -8.52 2.92 15.54
CA HIS A 6 -7.15 2.82 16.03
C HIS A 6 -6.59 1.45 15.66
N SER A 7 -5.40 1.43 15.06
CA SER A 7 -4.73 0.19 14.66
C SER A 7 -3.22 0.45 14.52
N GLN A 8 -2.52 -0.45 13.83
CA GLN A 8 -1.13 -0.27 13.42
C GLN A 8 -1.03 -0.58 11.92
N ILE A 9 -0.05 0.01 11.25
CA ILE A 9 0.37 -0.51 9.95
C ILE A 9 0.83 -1.96 10.12
N ASP A 10 0.42 -2.82 9.19
CA ASP A 10 0.85 -4.20 9.11
C ASP A 10 2.12 -4.30 8.26
N GLY A 11 3.27 -4.34 8.93
CA GLY A 11 4.59 -4.42 8.29
C GLY A 11 5.40 -3.12 8.39
N GLU A 12 6.22 -2.87 7.39
CA GLU A 12 7.07 -1.69 7.30
C GLU A 12 6.30 -0.49 6.74
N PHE A 13 6.52 0.66 7.38
CA PHE A 13 6.08 1.96 6.85
C PHE A 13 7.32 2.75 6.45
N THR A 14 7.37 3.18 5.18
CA THR A 14 8.48 4.00 4.64
C THR A 14 8.05 5.41 4.25
N GLY A 15 6.86 5.84 4.67
CA GLY A 15 6.37 7.19 4.45
C GLY A 15 5.17 7.31 3.52
N TYR A 16 4.84 8.56 3.19
CA TYR A 16 3.82 8.90 2.20
C TYR A 16 4.45 9.01 0.82
N ASN A 17 3.73 8.55 -0.20
CA ASN A 17 4.12 8.69 -1.59
C ASN A 17 2.88 8.60 -2.49
N ASP A 18 3.06 8.75 -3.80
CA ASP A 18 1.99 8.64 -4.78
C ASP A 18 1.26 7.29 -4.68
N ALA A 19 -0.05 7.40 -4.44
CA ALA A 19 -1.01 6.30 -4.32
C ALA A 19 -0.68 5.24 -3.25
N ALA A 20 0.15 5.57 -2.25
CA ALA A 20 0.56 4.67 -1.17
C ALA A 20 -0.62 3.89 -0.57
N ILE A 21 -0.42 2.59 -0.33
CA ILE A 21 -1.44 1.71 0.24
C ILE A 21 -0.97 1.27 1.63
N PHE A 22 -1.86 1.42 2.61
CA PHE A 22 -1.62 1.15 4.01
C PHE A 22 -2.50 -0.01 4.43
N LYS A 23 -1.90 -1.19 4.63
CA LYS A 23 -2.57 -2.32 5.27
C LYS A 23 -2.47 -2.16 6.78
N LEU A 24 -3.58 -2.35 7.49
CA LEU A 24 -3.65 -2.27 8.94
C LEU A 24 -3.74 -3.65 9.56
N THR A 25 -3.26 -3.80 10.80
CA THR A 25 -3.28 -5.08 11.53
C THR A 25 -4.68 -5.58 11.85
N ASN A 26 -5.70 -4.72 11.75
CA ASN A 26 -7.11 -5.10 11.85
C ASN A 26 -7.73 -5.59 10.52
N GLY A 27 -6.93 -5.74 9.47
CA GLY A 27 -7.35 -6.21 8.14
C GLY A 27 -7.94 -5.15 7.22
N GLN A 28 -8.09 -3.89 7.67
CA GLN A 28 -8.49 -2.81 6.78
C GLN A 28 -7.32 -2.36 5.89
N VAL A 29 -7.64 -1.95 4.67
CA VAL A 29 -6.66 -1.38 3.74
C VAL A 29 -7.14 -0.02 3.26
N TRP A 30 -6.22 0.94 3.26
CA TRP A 30 -6.47 2.34 2.96
C TRP A 30 -5.49 2.81 1.90
N GLN A 31 -5.97 3.58 0.93
CA GLN A 31 -5.13 4.15 -0.13
C GLN A 31 -5.05 5.67 0.01
N GLN A 32 -3.84 6.22 -0.04
CA GLN A 32 -3.58 7.65 -0.12
C GLN A 32 -4.25 8.25 -1.36
N LYS A 33 -5.10 9.25 -1.15
CA LYS A 33 -5.92 9.83 -2.22
C LYS A 33 -5.23 10.97 -2.96
N ARG A 34 -4.37 11.71 -2.27
CA ARG A 34 -3.67 12.89 -2.81
C ARG A 34 -2.18 12.69 -2.72
N TYR A 35 -1.46 13.13 -3.74
CA TYR A 35 0.00 13.11 -3.73
C TYR A 35 0.54 13.92 -2.54
N ARG A 36 1.42 13.27 -1.78
CA ARG A 36 2.29 13.87 -0.78
C ARG A 36 3.47 12.92 -0.61
N TYR A 37 4.67 13.46 -0.73
CA TYR A 37 5.88 12.73 -0.43
C TYR A 37 6.38 13.13 0.96
N SER A 38 6.68 12.15 1.79
CA SER A 38 7.40 12.34 3.04
C SER A 38 7.94 11.00 3.50
N TYR A 39 9.27 10.86 3.56
CA TYR A 39 9.92 9.62 3.95
C TYR A 39 10.12 9.54 5.47
N ARG A 40 9.71 8.43 6.06
CA ARG A 40 10.12 8.03 7.41
C ARG A 40 9.95 6.53 7.56
N TYR A 41 11.02 5.86 7.98
CA TYR A 41 10.97 4.44 8.29
C TYR A 41 10.44 4.22 9.71
N LYS A 42 9.45 3.34 9.86
CA LYS A 42 9.07 2.76 11.14
C LYS A 42 8.41 1.40 10.93
N TYR A 43 8.75 0.44 11.78
CA TYR A 43 8.07 -0.86 11.79
C TYR A 43 6.78 -0.78 12.60
N ARG A 44 5.65 -1.12 11.97
CA ARG A 44 4.30 -1.18 12.56
C ARG A 44 3.90 0.06 13.38
N PRO A 45 4.05 1.30 12.85
CA PRO A 45 3.58 2.50 13.55
C PRO A 45 2.09 2.44 13.88
N HIS A 46 1.70 3.07 14.99
CA HIS A 46 0.30 3.26 15.31
C HIS A 46 -0.35 4.21 14.32
N VAL A 47 -1.62 3.93 14.01
CA VAL A 47 -2.44 4.78 13.16
C VAL A 47 -3.76 5.10 13.81
N ARG A 48 -4.27 6.28 13.49
CA ARG A 48 -5.63 6.72 13.79
C ARG A 48 -6.29 7.16 12.50
N VAL A 49 -7.42 6.53 12.15
CA VAL A 49 -8.24 6.91 11.00
C VAL A 49 -9.55 7.50 11.49
N TYR A 50 -9.86 8.71 11.06
CA TYR A 50 -11.05 9.46 11.47
C TYR A 50 -11.66 10.16 10.27
N GLN A 51 -12.93 10.57 10.37
CA GLN A 51 -13.54 11.41 9.34
C GLN A 51 -13.46 12.88 9.72
N GLU A 52 -13.05 13.71 8.76
CA GLU A 52 -13.05 15.16 8.84
C GLU A 52 -13.68 15.72 7.57
N ARG A 53 -14.72 16.57 7.71
CA ARG A 53 -15.40 17.23 6.59
C ARG A 53 -15.81 16.26 5.45
N GLY A 54 -16.28 15.06 5.82
CA GLY A 54 -16.72 14.02 4.88
C GLY A 54 -15.60 13.24 4.19
N ARG A 55 -14.34 13.37 4.65
CA ARG A 55 -13.17 12.66 4.12
C ARG A 55 -12.55 11.82 5.23
N TYR A 56 -11.93 10.70 4.88
CA TYR A 56 -11.13 9.95 5.85
C TYR A 56 -9.70 10.49 5.87
N MET A 57 -9.21 10.74 7.08
CA MET A 57 -7.86 11.18 7.34
C MET A 57 -7.15 10.08 8.14
N MET A 58 -5.90 9.79 7.78
CA MET A 58 -5.03 8.88 8.51
C MET A 58 -3.90 9.68 9.15
N GLU A 59 -3.80 9.60 10.47
CA GLU A 59 -2.61 9.97 11.22
C GLU A 59 -1.75 8.73 11.44
N VAL A 60 -0.46 8.88 11.19
CA VAL A 60 0.56 7.87 11.51
C VAL A 60 1.47 8.47 12.57
N ASP A 61 1.70 7.77 13.67
CA ASP A 61 2.36 8.29 14.87
C ASP A 61 3.78 8.87 14.67
N CYS A 62 4.44 8.53 13.57
CA CYS A 62 5.76 9.01 13.21
C CYS A 62 5.73 10.14 12.18
N MET A 63 4.56 10.54 11.69
CA MET A 63 4.38 11.57 10.67
C MET A 63 3.83 12.86 11.29
N ASP A 64 4.32 13.99 10.81
CA ASP A 64 3.96 15.29 11.38
C ASP A 64 2.57 15.75 10.94
N GLU A 65 2.04 15.22 9.83
CA GLU A 65 0.76 15.61 9.27
C GLU A 65 -0.09 14.40 8.83
N PRO A 66 -1.42 14.47 8.97
CA PRO A 66 -2.33 13.46 8.46
C PRO A 66 -2.39 13.47 6.93
N ILE A 67 -2.86 12.38 6.36
CA ILE A 67 -3.07 12.23 4.91
C ILE A 67 -4.51 11.79 4.60
N GLU A 68 -5.09 12.35 3.53
CA GLU A 68 -6.42 11.94 3.05
C GLU A 68 -6.32 10.54 2.44
N VAL A 69 -7.15 9.62 2.93
CA VAL A 69 -7.20 8.22 2.50
C VAL A 69 -8.60 7.80 2.06
N VAL A 70 -8.67 6.73 1.27
CA VAL A 70 -9.91 6.06 0.88
C VAL A 70 -9.80 4.59 1.26
N ARG A 71 -10.86 4.03 1.83
CA ARG A 71 -10.90 2.60 2.14
C ARG A 71 -11.01 1.81 0.84
N VAL A 72 -10.16 0.80 0.67
CA VAL A 72 -10.10 -0.05 -0.53
C VAL A 72 -10.29 -1.51 -0.17
N SER A 73 -10.77 -2.30 -1.12
CA SER A 73 -10.99 -3.75 -0.95
C SER A 73 -9.74 -4.53 -1.35
N VAL A 74 -9.42 -5.60 -0.62
CA VAL A 74 -8.34 -6.51 -0.98
C VAL A 74 -8.82 -7.49 -2.05
N LEU A 75 -8.04 -7.62 -3.13
CA LEU A 75 -8.26 -8.58 -4.22
C LEU A 75 -7.33 -9.79 -4.10
N GLU A 76 -6.11 -9.57 -3.62
CA GLU A 76 -5.09 -10.60 -3.41
C GLU A 76 -4.22 -10.21 -2.22
N GLU A 77 -3.76 -11.20 -1.46
CA GLU A 77 -2.74 -11.00 -0.43
C GLU A 77 -1.88 -12.25 -0.33
N GLY A 78 -0.58 -12.08 -0.17
CA GLY A 78 0.33 -13.19 0.06
C GLY A 78 1.78 -12.82 -0.16
N VAL A 79 2.60 -13.84 -0.42
CA VAL A 79 4.03 -13.69 -0.63
C VAL A 79 4.35 -13.85 -2.11
N ILE A 80 5.22 -12.98 -2.63
CA ILE A 80 5.77 -13.12 -3.98
C ILE A 80 6.82 -14.22 -3.99
N VAL A 81 6.80 -15.10 -4.99
CA VAL A 81 7.65 -16.31 -5.02
C VAL A 81 9.12 -16.02 -5.30
N SER A 82 9.43 -14.90 -5.95
CA SER A 82 10.77 -14.54 -6.42
C SER A 82 11.37 -13.34 -5.68
N ASP A 83 12.64 -13.07 -5.96
CA ASP A 83 13.28 -11.81 -5.62
C ASP A 83 12.53 -10.65 -6.28
N PHE A 84 12.19 -9.66 -5.47
CA PHE A 84 11.66 -8.40 -5.95
C PHE A 84 12.80 -7.38 -6.00
N ARG A 85 12.94 -6.70 -7.15
CA ARG A 85 13.99 -5.69 -7.40
C ARG A 85 13.43 -4.30 -7.68
N GLY A 86 12.14 -4.11 -7.39
CA GLY A 86 11.45 -2.86 -7.64
C GLY A 86 10.53 -2.87 -8.85
N PHE A 87 10.02 -1.69 -9.16
CA PHE A 87 9.17 -1.43 -10.33
C PHE A 87 10.05 -1.01 -11.50
N SER A 88 9.78 -1.61 -12.67
CA SER A 88 10.54 -1.34 -13.91
C SER A 88 9.66 -0.85 -15.06
N GLY A 89 8.34 -0.75 -14.86
CA GLY A 89 7.37 -0.51 -15.93
C GLY A 89 6.82 -1.81 -16.54
N ASP A 90 7.53 -2.93 -16.42
CA ASP A 90 7.10 -4.24 -16.95
C ASP A 90 7.17 -5.37 -15.90
N SER A 91 7.32 -5.01 -14.62
CA SER A 91 7.42 -5.98 -13.52
C SER A 91 6.20 -6.92 -13.46
N THR A 92 6.47 -8.19 -13.16
CA THR A 92 5.46 -9.24 -12.97
C THR A 92 5.57 -9.78 -11.55
N PHE A 93 4.42 -10.02 -10.92
CA PHE A 93 4.29 -10.42 -9.52
C PHE A 93 3.54 -11.75 -9.45
N GLU A 94 4.28 -12.83 -9.22
CA GLU A 94 3.72 -14.17 -9.03
C GLU A 94 3.60 -14.45 -7.53
N PHE A 95 2.36 -14.69 -7.08
CA PHE A 95 2.06 -15.06 -5.70
C PHE A 95 2.25 -16.56 -5.50
N GLN A 96 2.52 -16.99 -4.27
CA GLN A 96 2.68 -18.41 -3.92
C GLN A 96 1.49 -19.30 -4.30
N ASN A 97 0.29 -18.73 -4.44
CA ASN A 97 -0.91 -19.44 -4.89
C ASN A 97 -1.02 -19.59 -6.42
N GLY A 98 -0.01 -19.16 -7.17
CA GLY A 98 0.07 -19.25 -8.64
C GLY A 98 -0.66 -18.13 -9.39
N ARG A 99 -1.28 -17.17 -8.70
CA ARG A 99 -1.89 -15.99 -9.34
C ARG A 99 -0.82 -14.99 -9.74
N ILE A 100 -1.03 -14.37 -10.90
CA ILE A 100 -0.03 -13.49 -11.51
C ILE A 100 -0.63 -12.13 -11.84
N TRP A 101 0.05 -11.08 -11.39
CA TRP A 101 -0.25 -9.69 -11.69
C TRP A 101 0.89 -9.06 -12.47
N LYS A 102 0.58 -8.15 -13.41
CA LYS A 102 1.58 -7.43 -14.20
C LYS A 102 1.40 -5.93 -14.03
N GLN A 103 2.50 -5.20 -13.88
CA GLN A 103 2.52 -3.75 -13.84
C GLN A 103 1.82 -3.17 -15.08
N ALA A 104 0.98 -2.16 -14.86
CA ALA A 104 0.10 -1.58 -15.87
C ALA A 104 0.33 -0.08 -16.07
N GLU A 105 1.43 0.45 -15.54
CA GLU A 105 1.83 1.84 -15.73
C GLU A 105 3.34 2.01 -15.65
N TYR A 106 3.85 3.07 -16.28
CA TYR A 106 5.27 3.41 -16.18
C TYR A 106 5.58 4.03 -14.82
N LYS A 107 6.31 3.30 -14.00
CA LYS A 107 6.92 3.77 -12.75
C LYS A 107 8.17 2.96 -12.50
N TYR A 108 9.28 3.65 -12.26
CA TYR A 108 10.56 3.04 -11.93
C TYR A 108 10.91 3.34 -10.47
N ASN A 109 11.22 2.30 -9.72
CA ASN A 109 11.71 2.40 -8.36
C ASN A 109 12.53 1.16 -8.07
N TYR A 110 13.77 1.31 -7.58
CA TYR A 110 14.59 0.17 -7.17
C TYR A 110 14.37 -0.14 -5.69
N HIS A 111 14.02 -1.38 -5.39
CA HIS A 111 13.94 -1.89 -4.03
C HIS A 111 14.20 -3.39 -4.05
N TYR A 112 15.19 -3.84 -3.29
CA TYR A 112 15.47 -5.27 -3.18
C TYR A 112 14.75 -5.87 -1.97
N ALA A 113 13.95 -6.91 -2.21
CA ALA A 113 13.37 -7.74 -1.16
C ALA A 113 13.35 -9.21 -1.60
N TYR A 114 13.73 -10.10 -0.68
CA TYR A 114 13.62 -11.54 -0.90
C TYR A 114 12.22 -12.01 -0.53
N ARG A 115 11.42 -12.43 -1.52
CA ARG A 115 10.06 -12.97 -1.34
C ARG A 115 9.17 -12.08 -0.44
N PRO A 116 8.94 -10.82 -0.82
CA PRO A 116 8.20 -9.89 0.02
C PRO A 116 6.72 -10.27 0.13
N CYS A 117 6.11 -9.84 1.24
CA CYS A 117 4.67 -9.76 1.37
C CYS A 117 4.12 -8.68 0.43
N ALA A 118 2.96 -8.95 -0.18
CA ALA A 118 2.30 -8.03 -1.08
C ALA A 118 0.78 -8.11 -0.93
N VAL A 119 0.12 -6.99 -1.22
CA VAL A 119 -1.34 -6.88 -1.27
C VAL A 119 -1.75 -6.23 -2.57
N VAL A 120 -2.73 -6.82 -3.27
CA VAL A 120 -3.40 -6.21 -4.40
C VAL A 120 -4.77 -5.73 -3.95
N VAL A 121 -5.11 -4.49 -4.28
CA VAL A 121 -6.36 -3.84 -3.90
C VAL A 121 -7.17 -3.43 -5.12
N ASP A 122 -8.48 -3.30 -4.97
CA ASP A 122 -9.33 -2.54 -5.88
C ASP A 122 -9.22 -1.06 -5.52
N GLY A 123 -8.24 -0.39 -6.12
CA GLY A 123 -7.81 0.95 -5.77
C GLY A 123 -8.60 2.06 -6.48
N ILE A 124 -8.26 3.31 -6.15
CA ILE A 124 -8.92 4.53 -6.64
C ILE A 124 -8.97 4.60 -8.18
N ASN A 125 -7.93 4.11 -8.86
CA ASN A 125 -7.79 4.15 -10.32
C ASN A 125 -7.66 2.74 -10.93
N GLY A 126 -8.32 1.75 -10.33
CA GLY A 126 -8.24 0.35 -10.68
C GLY A 126 -7.28 -0.44 -9.79
N SER A 127 -7.02 -1.69 -10.15
CA SER A 127 -6.21 -2.58 -9.32
C SER A 127 -4.78 -2.06 -9.13
N ALA A 128 -4.30 -2.09 -7.88
CA ALA A 128 -2.96 -1.64 -7.52
C ALA A 128 -2.31 -2.61 -6.55
N ILE A 129 -0.98 -2.74 -6.62
CA ILE A 129 -0.19 -3.59 -5.73
C ILE A 129 0.67 -2.74 -4.80
N HIS A 130 0.71 -3.13 -3.54
CA HIS A 130 1.70 -2.67 -2.56
C HIS A 130 2.61 -3.83 -2.15
N ILE A 131 3.89 -3.51 -2.00
CA ILE A 131 4.95 -4.40 -1.56
C ILE A 131 5.40 -3.92 -0.19
N ASP A 132 5.45 -4.81 0.80
CA ASP A 132 5.95 -4.48 2.13
C ASP A 132 7.36 -3.88 2.04
N GLY A 133 7.62 -2.83 2.83
CA GLY A 133 8.85 -2.04 2.74
C GLY A 133 8.83 -0.91 1.70
N MET A 134 7.76 -0.77 0.90
CA MET A 134 7.64 0.31 -0.10
C MET A 134 6.46 1.25 0.16
N SER A 135 6.73 2.55 0.15
CA SER A 135 5.69 3.59 0.16
C SER A 135 4.98 3.71 -1.19
N GLU A 136 5.66 3.32 -2.28
CA GLU A 136 5.09 3.39 -3.61
C GLU A 136 4.28 2.14 -3.94
N SER A 137 3.11 2.35 -4.52
CA SER A 137 2.36 1.32 -5.25
C SER A 137 2.47 1.53 -6.75
N VAL A 138 2.08 0.50 -7.51
CA VAL A 138 1.82 0.59 -8.95
C VAL A 138 0.48 -0.03 -9.31
N ARG A 139 -0.16 0.50 -10.34
CA ARG A 139 -1.30 -0.16 -10.99
C ARG A 139 -0.88 -1.47 -11.62
N VAL A 140 -1.78 -2.45 -11.54
CA VAL A 140 -1.58 -3.80 -12.06
C VAL A 140 -2.80 -4.30 -12.81
N ARG A 141 -2.58 -5.28 -13.67
CA ARG A 141 -3.63 -6.08 -14.30
C ARG A 141 -3.39 -7.55 -14.01
N ARG A 142 -4.47 -8.30 -13.78
CA ARG A 142 -4.39 -9.75 -13.58
C ARG A 142 -4.05 -10.42 -14.92
N LEU A 143 -3.10 -11.36 -14.90
CA LEU A 143 -2.75 -12.20 -16.05
C LEU A 143 -3.38 -13.60 -15.93
N ARG A 144 -3.39 -14.17 -14.72
CA ARG A 144 -3.89 -15.50 -14.43
C ARG A 144 -4.37 -15.59 -12.99
#